data_AF-A0A940SYB4-F1
#
_entry.id   AF-A0A940SYB4-F1
#
_cell.length_a   1.000
_cell.length_b   1.000
_cell.length_c   1.000
_cell.angle_alpha   90.00
_cell.angle_beta   90.00
_cell.angle_gamma   90.00
#
_symmetry.space_group_name_H-M   'P 1'
#
loop_
_entity.id
_entity.type
_entity.pdbx_description
1 polymer ?
#
loop_
_entity_poly.entity_id
_entity_poly.type
_entity_poly.pdbx_seq_one_letter_code
_entity_poly.pdbx_strand_id
1 'polypeptide(L)'
;MKTKHTTEALWLSAFLILIAAISIMPFVFENSIHSQDDLIFHKERLENYYLTVRQLDFFPKVFPTMAGGYGYGADIFYPSLFLLPFALFRLIGFSFVQAYYLFQFCLSLATGISAFYVFKQLTTQRAAYIGTLLYTLSTYRLIDQFVRGALGETLAFIFLPLVLLGVYEVSVGNQQRWWFLGIGMSGILSSHLITAFYTAIIVMILFLGALIKNQLDIRVRITAMLKAILLGGLLTAWIILPMLEQLSALSFNLTNVSLGQNALNYQLGQLLTNSISTVTEPWNNLSPNIGICLVIVLVSALITWKQTRLATKLVTLLALTLFALSTNLFPWSLFKDTIFATIQFPWRLLIFVSLAASLLACQLVMEHPKAQRPSFIMVITALVFIITLGFNSNVLHQTTVMGFAPLTNEDYLTQRHADIGYGQEYLVQGTNYNELKEAPHKYITVNGKRWLNFDQQVIQQTYKTTTIQLPVNAVSTGEMIISVPLFYYVGYQVVTEQGVFLESYSENGLVTFISPGNTNSFTITYERTPTQRLALLLSSLTLVVTCIWFLSSYIIEKKKEADP
;
A
#
# COMPACT_ATOMS: atom_id res chain seq x y z
N MET A 1 -13.86 0.21 40.32
CA MET A 1 -13.43 0.92 39.09
C MET A 1 -12.40 0.14 38.29
N LYS A 2 -11.26 -0.29 38.87
CA LYS A 2 -10.23 -1.11 38.18
C LYS A 2 -10.78 -2.38 37.49
N THR A 3 -11.63 -3.15 38.17
CA THR A 3 -12.24 -4.38 37.62
C THR A 3 -13.15 -4.16 36.40
N LYS A 4 -13.89 -3.04 36.36
CA LYS A 4 -14.76 -2.70 35.23
C LYS A 4 -13.96 -2.30 33.99
N HIS A 5 -12.88 -1.54 34.19
CA HIS A 5 -11.97 -1.17 33.10
C HIS A 5 -11.23 -2.38 32.50
N THR A 6 -10.83 -3.35 33.32
CA THR A 6 -10.21 -4.58 32.83
C THR A 6 -11.18 -5.43 32.00
N THR A 7 -12.45 -5.52 32.39
CA THR A 7 -13.45 -6.30 31.62
C THR A 7 -13.76 -5.65 30.27
N GLU A 8 -13.91 -4.33 30.20
CA GLU A 8 -14.15 -3.62 28.93
C GLU A 8 -12.97 -3.73 27.95
N ALA A 9 -11.74 -3.68 28.46
CA ALA A 9 -10.54 -3.88 27.64
C ALA A 9 -10.48 -5.30 27.05
N LEU A 10 -10.78 -6.33 27.86
CA LEU A 10 -10.83 -7.71 27.39
C LEU A 10 -11.88 -7.93 26.29
N TRP A 11 -13.08 -7.35 26.46
CA TRP A 11 -14.13 -7.42 25.43
C TRP A 11 -13.71 -6.75 24.13
N LEU A 12 -13.06 -5.59 24.20
CA LEU A 12 -12.55 -4.90 23.03
C LEU A 12 -11.48 -5.74 22.32
N SER A 13 -10.52 -6.29 23.06
CA SER A 13 -9.48 -7.15 22.49
C SER A 13 -10.08 -8.39 21.82
N ALA A 14 -11.02 -9.07 22.47
CA ALA A 14 -11.71 -10.22 21.91
C ALA A 14 -12.49 -9.86 20.63
N PHE A 15 -13.21 -8.73 20.64
CA PHE A 15 -13.93 -8.22 19.47
C PHE A 15 -12.99 -7.95 18.28
N LEU A 16 -11.87 -7.27 18.50
CA LEU A 16 -10.90 -6.94 17.45
C LEU A 16 -10.21 -8.19 16.89
N ILE A 17 -9.84 -9.14 17.77
CA ILE A 17 -9.27 -10.43 17.36
C ILE A 17 -10.29 -11.22 16.53
N LEU A 18 -11.56 -11.25 16.95
CA LEU A 18 -12.61 -11.98 16.25
C LEU A 18 -12.89 -11.39 14.86
N ILE A 19 -12.93 -10.06 14.73
CA ILE A 19 -13.05 -9.39 13.43
C ILE A 19 -11.86 -9.74 12.52
N ALA A 20 -10.63 -9.67 13.04
CA ALA A 20 -9.44 -10.00 12.28
C ALA A 20 -9.45 -11.48 11.84
N ALA A 21 -9.87 -12.39 12.72
CA ALA A 21 -10.03 -13.80 12.40
C ALA A 21 -11.10 -14.02 11.31
N ILE A 22 -12.30 -13.45 11.46
CA ILE A 22 -13.38 -13.56 10.46
C ILE A 22 -12.94 -13.02 9.10
N SER A 23 -12.12 -11.97 9.06
CA SER A 23 -11.65 -11.41 7.78
C SER A 23 -10.87 -12.42 6.94
N ILE A 24 -10.09 -13.32 7.56
CA ILE A 24 -9.24 -14.31 6.86
C ILE A 24 -9.89 -15.70 6.71
N MET A 25 -11.10 -15.90 7.24
CA MET A 25 -11.80 -17.19 7.17
C MET A 25 -12.61 -17.32 5.87
N PRO A 26 -12.61 -18.47 5.17
CA PRO A 26 -11.93 -19.73 5.52
C PRO A 26 -10.50 -19.87 4.97
N PHE A 27 -9.97 -18.88 4.23
CA PHE A 27 -8.71 -18.97 3.49
C PHE A 27 -7.52 -19.53 4.28
N VAL A 28 -7.43 -19.21 5.57
CA VAL A 28 -6.35 -19.70 6.45
C VAL A 28 -6.28 -21.24 6.56
N PHE A 29 -7.36 -21.96 6.26
CA PHE A 29 -7.41 -23.42 6.34
C PHE A 29 -7.04 -24.13 5.03
N GLU A 30 -6.99 -23.42 3.91
CA GLU A 30 -6.72 -24.00 2.57
C GLU A 30 -5.24 -24.31 2.33
N ASN A 31 -4.36 -23.91 3.27
CA ASN A 31 -2.89 -24.06 3.23
C ASN A 31 -2.24 -23.61 1.89
N SER A 32 -2.94 -22.74 1.16
CA SER A 32 -2.57 -22.18 -0.13
C SER A 32 -3.16 -20.77 -0.26
N ILE A 33 -2.67 -19.97 -1.21
CA ILE A 33 -3.18 -18.62 -1.50
C ILE A 33 -3.87 -18.67 -2.85
N HIS A 34 -5.17 -18.40 -2.86
CA HIS A 34 -5.96 -18.40 -4.09
C HIS A 34 -5.63 -17.19 -4.96
N SER A 35 -5.79 -17.37 -6.27
CA SER A 35 -5.34 -16.40 -7.26
C SER A 35 -5.93 -15.01 -7.04
N GLN A 36 -5.04 -14.04 -7.02
CA GLN A 36 -5.30 -12.62 -6.79
C GLN A 36 -4.57 -11.81 -7.87
N ASP A 37 -5.16 -10.68 -8.28
CA ASP A 37 -4.69 -9.89 -9.42
C ASP A 37 -3.23 -9.43 -9.28
N ASP A 38 -2.89 -8.81 -8.15
CA ASP A 38 -1.60 -8.19 -7.83
C ASP A 38 -0.67 -9.13 -7.03
N LEU A 39 -1.14 -10.33 -6.67
CA LEU A 39 -0.39 -11.25 -5.79
C LEU A 39 0.95 -11.68 -6.39
N ILE A 40 1.04 -11.84 -7.71
CA ILE A 40 2.29 -12.26 -8.36
C ILE A 40 3.38 -11.19 -8.19
N PHE A 41 3.04 -9.90 -8.27
CA PHE A 41 3.99 -8.83 -7.97
C PHE A 41 4.33 -8.81 -6.47
N HIS A 42 3.31 -8.91 -5.61
CA HIS A 42 3.49 -8.83 -4.18
C HIS A 42 4.22 -10.03 -3.56
N LYS A 43 4.08 -11.25 -4.11
CA LYS A 43 4.80 -12.44 -3.62
C LYS A 43 6.29 -12.31 -3.81
N GLU A 44 6.71 -11.83 -4.99
CA GLU A 44 8.12 -11.61 -5.31
C GLU A 44 8.71 -10.55 -4.39
N ARG A 45 7.95 -9.48 -4.14
CA ARG A 45 8.35 -8.41 -3.23
C ARG A 45 8.43 -8.87 -1.77
N LEU A 46 7.47 -9.66 -1.30
CA LEU A 46 7.46 -10.22 0.06
C LEU A 46 8.66 -11.14 0.29
N GLU A 47 8.94 -12.06 -0.63
CA GLU A 47 10.07 -12.98 -0.52
C GLU A 47 11.40 -12.23 -0.63
N ASN A 48 11.53 -11.31 -1.58
CA ASN A 48 12.75 -10.50 -1.69
C ASN A 48 12.98 -9.68 -0.43
N TYR A 49 11.94 -9.04 0.13
CA TYR A 49 12.08 -8.30 1.39
C TYR A 49 12.50 -9.19 2.56
N TYR A 50 11.98 -10.42 2.65
CA TYR A 50 12.49 -11.41 3.60
C TYR A 50 13.99 -11.68 3.41
N LEU A 51 14.45 -11.89 2.17
CA LEU A 51 15.87 -12.11 1.87
C LEU A 51 16.74 -10.89 2.23
N THR A 52 16.25 -9.66 2.03
CA THR A 52 16.97 -8.43 2.39
C THR A 52 17.11 -8.30 3.91
N VAL A 53 16.03 -8.54 4.64
CA VAL A 53 16.00 -8.45 6.11
C VAL A 53 16.88 -9.53 6.73
N ARG A 54 16.97 -10.73 6.14
CA ARG A 54 17.90 -11.79 6.54
C ARG A 54 19.37 -11.34 6.44
N GLN A 55 19.67 -10.39 5.55
CA GLN A 55 20.99 -9.77 5.37
C GLN A 55 21.15 -8.46 6.17
N LEU A 56 20.24 -8.20 7.13
CA LEU A 56 20.16 -6.98 7.95
C LEU A 56 19.95 -5.69 7.14
N ASP A 57 19.41 -5.81 5.93
CA ASP A 57 19.03 -4.66 5.11
C ASP A 57 17.52 -4.43 5.15
N PHE A 58 17.09 -3.48 6.00
CA PHE A 58 15.68 -3.14 6.21
C PHE A 58 15.13 -2.12 5.22
N PHE A 59 16.01 -1.42 4.49
CA PHE A 59 15.64 -0.35 3.55
C PHE A 59 16.25 -0.59 2.16
N PRO A 60 15.97 -1.74 1.53
CA PRO A 60 16.50 -2.05 0.22
C PRO A 60 16.06 -1.02 -0.83
N LYS A 61 16.61 -1.10 -2.04
CA LYS A 61 16.21 -0.21 -3.14
C LYS A 61 15.90 -1.03 -4.39
N VAL A 62 16.85 -1.86 -4.78
CA VAL A 62 16.68 -2.83 -5.86
C VAL A 62 16.60 -4.22 -5.26
N PHE A 63 15.61 -5.00 -5.68
CA PHE A 63 15.47 -6.40 -5.32
C PHE A 63 16.16 -7.26 -6.40
N PRO A 64 17.34 -7.85 -6.13
CA PRO A 64 18.18 -8.46 -7.15
C PRO A 64 17.56 -9.69 -7.83
N THR A 65 16.72 -10.46 -7.13
CA THR A 65 16.16 -11.71 -7.67
C THR A 65 14.82 -11.51 -8.38
N MET A 66 14.17 -10.35 -8.21
CA MET A 66 12.96 -10.02 -8.97
C MET A 66 13.22 -9.95 -10.48
N ALA A 67 12.14 -10.09 -11.26
CA ALA A 67 12.18 -10.04 -12.72
C ALA A 67 13.09 -11.11 -13.33
N GLY A 68 13.04 -12.35 -12.82
CA GLY A 68 13.96 -13.41 -13.27
C GLY A 68 15.43 -13.13 -12.91
N GLY A 69 15.67 -12.25 -11.94
CA GLY A 69 16.99 -11.82 -11.48
C GLY A 69 17.65 -10.72 -12.30
N TYR A 70 16.89 -9.97 -13.12
CA TYR A 70 17.37 -8.71 -13.71
C TYR A 70 17.43 -7.58 -12.67
N GLY A 71 16.86 -7.79 -11.48
CA GLY A 71 16.85 -6.80 -10.41
C GLY A 71 15.80 -5.73 -10.63
N TYR A 72 14.85 -5.58 -9.71
CA TYR A 72 13.74 -4.63 -9.87
C TYR A 72 13.72 -3.57 -8.78
N GLY A 73 13.65 -2.30 -9.15
CA GLY A 73 13.68 -1.13 -8.25
C GLY A 73 12.38 -0.88 -7.50
N ALA A 74 11.62 -1.93 -7.18
CA ALA A 74 10.30 -1.81 -6.57
C ALA A 74 10.34 -1.06 -5.23
N ASP A 75 11.38 -1.21 -4.41
CA ASP A 75 11.44 -0.52 -3.10
C ASP A 75 11.75 0.98 -3.20
N ILE A 76 12.24 1.46 -4.35
CA ILE A 76 12.43 2.89 -4.60
C ILE A 76 11.08 3.60 -4.74
N PHE A 77 10.13 2.97 -5.44
CA PHE A 77 8.82 3.54 -5.76
C PHE A 77 7.69 3.02 -4.86
N TYR A 78 7.91 1.86 -4.22
CA TYR A 78 6.91 1.15 -3.44
C TYR A 78 7.57 0.57 -2.17
N PRO A 79 7.57 1.31 -1.05
CA PRO A 79 8.36 1.01 0.14
C PRO A 79 7.88 -0.22 0.92
N SER A 80 8.81 -1.10 1.31
CA SER A 80 8.51 -2.41 1.92
C SER A 80 8.60 -2.44 3.44
N LEU A 81 8.87 -1.32 4.11
CA LEU A 81 9.00 -1.28 5.59
C LEU A 81 7.78 -1.88 6.32
N PHE A 82 6.57 -1.65 5.82
CA PHE A 82 5.36 -2.23 6.41
C PHE A 82 5.12 -3.71 6.09
N LEU A 83 5.98 -4.31 5.26
CA LEU A 83 6.03 -5.76 5.03
C LEU A 83 6.93 -6.47 6.07
N LEU A 84 7.57 -5.73 6.98
CA LEU A 84 8.47 -6.29 7.99
C LEU A 84 7.82 -7.38 8.85
N PRO A 85 6.55 -7.28 9.30
CA PRO A 85 5.93 -8.36 10.05
C PRO A 85 5.92 -9.69 9.29
N PHE A 86 5.68 -9.69 7.97
CA PHE A 86 5.78 -10.90 7.15
C PHE A 86 7.21 -11.48 7.15
N ALA A 87 8.22 -10.65 6.92
CA ALA A 87 9.62 -11.08 6.92
C ALA A 87 10.03 -11.67 8.28
N LEU A 88 9.56 -11.08 9.38
CA LEU A 88 9.81 -11.60 10.73
C LEU A 88 9.15 -12.97 10.94
N PHE A 89 7.92 -13.19 10.47
CA PHE A 89 7.30 -14.53 10.55
C PHE A 89 8.10 -15.58 9.77
N ARG A 90 8.59 -15.23 8.57
CA ARG A 90 9.48 -16.11 7.79
C ARG A 90 10.77 -16.43 8.53
N LEU A 91 11.39 -15.44 9.18
CA LEU A 91 12.61 -15.63 9.98
C LEU A 91 12.42 -16.53 11.20
N ILE A 92 11.24 -16.51 11.82
CA ILE A 92 10.89 -17.37 12.97
C ILE A 92 10.60 -18.81 12.53
N GLY A 93 10.41 -19.06 11.23
CA GLY A 93 10.27 -20.40 10.65
C GLY A 93 8.89 -20.71 10.06
N PHE A 94 7.98 -19.74 9.98
CA PHE A 94 6.71 -19.96 9.28
C PHE A 94 6.93 -20.12 7.77
N SER A 95 6.14 -21.00 7.15
CA SER A 95 6.12 -21.14 5.69
C SER A 95 5.61 -19.87 5.01
N PHE A 96 5.80 -19.73 3.70
CA PHE A 96 5.38 -18.53 2.96
C PHE A 96 3.88 -18.26 3.14
N VAL A 97 3.06 -19.30 2.93
CA VAL A 97 1.60 -19.20 3.05
C VAL A 97 1.16 -18.88 4.48
N GLN A 98 1.76 -19.51 5.49
CA GLN A 98 1.45 -19.24 6.89
C GLN A 98 1.81 -17.80 7.28
N ALA A 99 3.01 -17.34 6.90
CA ALA A 99 3.45 -15.98 7.14
C ALA A 99 2.53 -14.96 6.45
N TYR A 100 2.05 -15.26 5.24
CA TYR A 100 1.11 -14.40 4.50
C TYR A 100 -0.22 -14.24 5.26
N TYR A 101 -0.86 -15.33 5.68
CA TYR A 101 -2.13 -15.22 6.41
C TYR A 101 -1.99 -14.62 7.81
N LEU A 102 -0.88 -14.89 8.52
CA LEU A 102 -0.58 -14.21 9.78
C LEU A 102 -0.38 -12.70 9.56
N PHE A 103 0.28 -12.32 8.47
CA PHE A 103 0.44 -10.92 8.10
C PHE A 103 -0.93 -10.29 7.79
N GLN A 104 -1.77 -10.94 6.99
CA GLN A 104 -3.12 -10.49 6.67
C GLN A 104 -4.00 -10.33 7.93
N PHE A 105 -3.89 -11.26 8.89
CA PHE A 105 -4.53 -11.12 10.20
C PHE A 105 -4.03 -9.88 10.95
N CYS A 106 -2.72 -9.65 10.99
CA CYS A 106 -2.14 -8.47 11.64
C CYS A 106 -2.61 -7.16 10.99
N LEU A 107 -2.75 -7.12 9.66
CA LEU A 107 -3.28 -5.97 8.93
C LEU A 107 -4.75 -5.68 9.32
N SER A 108 -5.57 -6.72 9.42
CA SER A 108 -6.96 -6.58 9.87
C SER A 108 -7.06 -6.14 11.32
N LEU A 109 -6.20 -6.66 12.20
CA LEU A 109 -6.13 -6.25 13.60
C LEU A 109 -5.70 -4.78 13.73
N ALA A 110 -4.65 -4.36 13.03
CA ALA A 110 -4.17 -2.97 13.03
C ALA A 110 -5.22 -2.00 12.46
N THR A 111 -5.93 -2.39 11.40
CA THR A 111 -7.05 -1.63 10.83
C THR A 111 -8.15 -1.44 11.87
N GLY A 112 -8.57 -2.53 12.54
CA GLY A 112 -9.60 -2.49 13.58
C GLY A 112 -9.20 -1.62 14.77
N ILE A 113 -7.94 -1.72 15.24
CA ILE A 113 -7.43 -0.90 16.34
C ILE A 113 -7.48 0.59 15.97
N SER A 114 -6.96 0.94 14.79
CA SER A 114 -6.92 2.33 14.31
C SER A 114 -8.33 2.92 14.15
N ALA A 115 -9.22 2.17 13.48
CA ALA A 115 -10.60 2.59 13.27
C ALA A 115 -11.36 2.74 14.59
N PHE A 116 -11.25 1.79 15.52
CA PHE A 116 -11.92 1.89 16.82
C PHE A 116 -11.41 3.08 17.63
N TYR A 117 -10.09 3.28 17.67
CA TYR A 117 -9.48 4.40 18.37
C TYR A 117 -10.02 5.74 17.85
N VAL A 118 -10.07 5.91 16.53
CA VAL A 118 -10.55 7.15 15.89
C VAL A 118 -12.05 7.32 16.06
N PHE A 119 -12.85 6.30 15.73
CA PHE A 119 -14.30 6.41 15.81
C PHE A 119 -14.77 6.63 17.24
N LYS A 120 -14.09 6.07 18.25
CA LYS A 120 -14.39 6.34 19.67
C LYS A 120 -14.10 7.79 20.07
N GLN A 121 -13.15 8.48 19.44
CA GLN A 121 -12.91 9.90 19.71
C GLN A 121 -13.98 10.80 19.09
N LEU A 122 -14.51 10.40 17.94
CA LEU A 122 -15.52 11.19 17.21
C LEU A 122 -16.96 10.86 17.65
N THR A 123 -17.18 9.71 18.29
CA THR A 123 -18.51 9.16 18.57
C THR A 123 -18.57 8.44 19.92
N THR A 124 -19.67 7.75 20.23
CA THR A 124 -19.75 6.93 21.45
C THR A 124 -19.03 5.59 21.29
N GLN A 125 -18.59 4.98 22.40
CA GLN A 125 -17.94 3.66 22.37
C GLN A 125 -18.78 2.59 21.65
N ARG A 126 -20.10 2.62 21.82
CA ARG A 126 -21.04 1.68 21.18
C ARG A 126 -21.16 1.91 19.67
N ALA A 127 -21.19 3.17 19.25
CA ALA A 127 -21.16 3.53 17.83
C ALA A 127 -19.82 3.12 17.17
N ALA A 128 -18.70 3.34 17.88
CA ALA A 128 -17.37 2.98 17.41
C ALA A 128 -17.21 1.48 17.14
N TYR A 129 -17.84 0.60 17.94
CA TYR A 129 -17.89 -0.84 17.63
C TYR A 129 -18.48 -1.13 16.25
N ILE A 130 -19.63 -0.51 15.93
CA ILE A 130 -20.31 -0.70 14.64
C ILE A 130 -19.49 -0.14 13.48
N GLY A 131 -18.96 1.08 13.59
CA GLY A 131 -18.12 1.64 12.53
C GLY A 131 -16.85 0.83 12.30
N THR A 132 -16.21 0.35 13.36
CA THR A 132 -14.99 -0.48 13.25
C THR A 132 -15.27 -1.80 12.55
N LEU A 133 -16.38 -2.45 12.91
CA LEU A 133 -16.85 -3.67 12.28
C LEU A 133 -17.06 -3.47 10.77
N LEU A 134 -17.84 -2.44 10.41
CA LEU A 134 -18.18 -2.13 9.02
C LEU A 134 -16.98 -1.66 8.20
N TYR A 135 -16.02 -0.99 8.81
CA TYR A 135 -14.81 -0.52 8.14
C TYR A 135 -13.81 -1.65 7.90
N THR A 136 -13.57 -2.49 8.90
CA THR A 136 -12.57 -3.57 8.83
C THR A 136 -13.06 -4.71 7.93
N LEU A 137 -14.37 -4.95 7.89
CA LEU A 137 -15.01 -5.96 7.05
C LEU A 137 -15.76 -5.36 5.86
N SER A 138 -15.44 -4.12 5.45
CA SER A 138 -16.05 -3.56 4.25
C SER A 138 -15.69 -4.41 3.04
N THR A 139 -16.66 -4.64 2.15
CA THR A 139 -16.41 -5.54 1.02
C THR A 139 -15.29 -5.03 0.14
N TYR A 140 -15.20 -3.71 -0.10
CA TYR A 140 -14.07 -3.14 -0.85
C TYR A 140 -12.70 -3.49 -0.25
N ARG A 141 -12.58 -3.45 1.09
CA ARG A 141 -11.34 -3.85 1.77
C ARG A 141 -11.04 -5.34 1.57
N LEU A 142 -12.06 -6.19 1.68
CA LEU A 142 -11.91 -7.63 1.48
C LEU A 142 -11.58 -7.98 0.02
N ILE A 143 -12.09 -7.20 -0.95
CA ILE A 143 -11.70 -7.29 -2.36
C ILE A 143 -10.21 -7.00 -2.51
N ASP A 144 -9.73 -5.88 -1.95
CA ASP A 144 -8.31 -5.53 -1.97
C ASP A 144 -7.46 -6.62 -1.31
N GLN A 145 -7.95 -7.23 -0.23
CA GLN A 145 -7.23 -8.23 0.55
C GLN A 145 -7.15 -9.61 -0.12
N PHE A 146 -8.26 -10.10 -0.69
CA PHE A 146 -8.40 -11.50 -1.10
C PHE A 146 -8.67 -11.74 -2.59
N VAL A 147 -9.07 -10.72 -3.33
CA VAL A 147 -9.41 -10.85 -4.76
C VAL A 147 -8.37 -10.14 -5.60
N ARG A 148 -7.99 -8.92 -5.22
CA ARG A 148 -6.90 -8.19 -5.87
C ARG A 148 -5.55 -8.53 -5.27
N GLY A 149 -5.46 -8.80 -3.96
CA GLY A 149 -4.17 -8.93 -3.28
C GLY A 149 -3.37 -7.63 -3.28
N ALA A 150 -4.06 -6.48 -3.33
CA ALA A 150 -3.49 -5.14 -3.37
C ALA A 150 -3.00 -4.73 -1.96
N LEU A 151 -1.82 -5.24 -1.57
CA LEU A 151 -1.30 -5.09 -0.21
C LEU A 151 -1.13 -3.63 0.23
N GLY A 152 -0.70 -2.73 -0.67
CA GLY A 152 -0.55 -1.32 -0.32
C GLY A 152 -1.88 -0.62 -0.04
N GLU A 153 -2.92 -0.91 -0.82
CA GLU A 153 -4.27 -0.38 -0.55
C GLU A 153 -4.79 -0.94 0.79
N THR A 154 -4.58 -2.23 1.04
CA THR A 154 -4.96 -2.89 2.31
C THR A 154 -4.22 -2.27 3.51
N LEU A 155 -2.94 -1.95 3.38
CA LEU A 155 -2.16 -1.24 4.39
C LEU A 155 -2.68 0.19 4.64
N ALA A 156 -3.11 0.90 3.59
CA ALA A 156 -3.61 2.27 3.71
C ALA A 156 -4.88 2.36 4.60
N PHE A 157 -5.70 1.31 4.67
CA PHE A 157 -6.85 1.24 5.59
C PHE A 157 -6.45 1.42 7.07
N ILE A 158 -5.22 1.07 7.47
CA ILE A 158 -4.76 1.29 8.84
C ILE A 158 -4.68 2.79 9.16
N PHE A 159 -4.27 3.61 8.20
CA PHE A 159 -3.90 5.01 8.44
C PHE A 159 -4.99 6.02 8.07
N LEU A 160 -5.91 5.63 7.19
CA LEU A 160 -7.03 6.48 6.76
C LEU A 160 -7.90 7.01 7.93
N PRO A 161 -8.24 6.21 8.96
CA PRO A 161 -8.93 6.76 10.13
C PRO A 161 -8.11 7.84 10.84
N LEU A 162 -6.78 7.67 10.96
CA LEU A 162 -5.92 8.67 11.61
C LEU A 162 -5.90 9.98 10.82
N VAL A 163 -5.91 9.91 9.48
CA VAL A 163 -6.06 11.10 8.64
C VAL A 163 -7.41 11.77 8.86
N LEU A 164 -8.51 11.02 8.91
CA LEU A 164 -9.84 11.56 9.20
C LEU A 164 -9.85 12.35 10.53
N LEU A 165 -9.27 11.78 11.59
CA LEU A 165 -9.13 12.47 12.87
C LEU A 165 -8.22 13.70 12.76
N GLY A 166 -7.08 13.57 12.10
CA GLY A 166 -6.13 14.65 11.90
C GLY A 166 -6.70 15.85 11.16
N VAL A 167 -7.46 15.61 10.07
CA VAL A 167 -8.17 16.67 9.36
C VAL A 167 -9.21 17.32 10.25
N TYR A 168 -9.99 16.54 11.00
CA TYR A 168 -10.97 17.10 11.93
C TYR A 168 -10.31 18.01 12.98
N GLU A 169 -9.24 17.56 13.63
CA GLU A 169 -8.54 18.30 14.68
C GLU A 169 -7.87 19.57 14.14
N VAL A 170 -7.18 19.48 12.99
CA VAL A 170 -6.53 20.63 12.33
C VAL A 170 -7.57 21.63 11.86
N SER A 171 -8.69 21.16 11.29
CA SER A 171 -9.69 22.05 10.66
C SER A 171 -10.60 22.72 11.66
N VAL A 172 -11.11 21.99 12.67
CA VAL A 172 -12.19 22.46 13.57
C VAL A 172 -11.91 22.14 15.03
N GLY A 173 -11.31 20.98 15.33
CA GLY A 173 -11.03 20.52 16.69
C GLY A 173 -9.84 21.21 17.34
N ASN A 174 -9.10 20.45 18.15
CA ASN A 174 -7.88 20.90 18.82
C ASN A 174 -6.69 20.86 17.86
N GLN A 175 -6.31 22.03 17.34
CA GLN A 175 -5.22 22.20 16.40
C GLN A 175 -3.86 21.67 16.89
N GLN A 176 -3.66 21.52 18.21
CA GLN A 176 -2.40 21.00 18.76
C GLN A 176 -2.20 19.51 18.45
N ARG A 177 -3.27 18.81 18.03
CA ARG A 177 -3.25 17.41 17.61
C ARG A 177 -2.99 17.24 16.11
N TRP A 178 -2.38 18.24 15.48
CA TRP A 178 -2.00 18.24 14.05
C TRP A 178 -1.14 17.03 13.65
N TRP A 179 -0.42 16.44 14.59
CA TRP A 179 0.43 15.28 14.38
C TRP A 179 -0.34 14.04 13.93
N PHE A 180 -1.64 13.88 14.23
CA PHE A 180 -2.45 12.79 13.67
C PHE A 180 -2.48 12.83 12.15
N LEU A 181 -2.61 14.04 11.59
CA LEU A 181 -2.62 14.22 10.14
C LEU A 181 -1.25 13.90 9.53
N GLY A 182 -0.17 14.38 10.16
CA GLY A 182 1.20 14.09 9.71
C GLY A 182 1.50 12.59 9.72
N ILE A 183 1.26 11.91 10.85
CA ILE A 183 1.51 10.46 11.00
C ILE A 183 0.60 9.64 10.09
N GLY A 184 -0.69 9.99 10.00
CA GLY A 184 -1.63 9.33 9.10
C GLY A 184 -1.20 9.43 7.65
N MET A 185 -0.84 10.63 7.17
CA MET A 185 -0.34 10.83 5.80
C MET A 185 0.98 10.11 5.55
N SER A 186 1.91 10.11 6.51
CA SER A 186 3.16 9.35 6.39
C SER A 186 2.91 7.85 6.27
N GLY A 187 1.96 7.32 7.03
CA GLY A 187 1.54 5.93 6.94
C GLY A 187 0.94 5.59 5.58
N ILE A 188 0.05 6.43 5.04
CA ILE A 188 -0.53 6.20 3.71
C ILE A 188 0.55 6.30 2.62
N LEU A 189 1.44 7.29 2.67
CA LEU A 189 2.57 7.42 1.73
C LEU A 189 3.51 6.20 1.76
N SER A 190 3.72 5.65 2.96
CA SER A 190 4.53 4.42 3.15
C SER A 190 3.77 3.14 2.79
N SER A 191 2.48 3.24 2.46
CA SER A 191 1.61 2.12 2.10
C SER A 191 1.27 2.10 0.62
N HIS A 192 0.74 3.21 0.08
CA HIS A 192 0.29 3.30 -1.31
C HIS A 192 0.21 4.76 -1.78
N LEU A 193 1.10 5.13 -2.72
CA LEU A 193 1.23 6.51 -3.21
C LEU A 193 -0.05 7.05 -3.87
N ILE A 194 -0.79 6.21 -4.60
CA ILE A 194 -2.04 6.63 -5.26
C ILE A 194 -3.11 6.96 -4.21
N THR A 195 -3.23 6.15 -3.15
CA THR A 195 -4.14 6.47 -2.04
C THR A 195 -3.69 7.73 -1.31
N ALA A 196 -2.39 7.98 -1.17
CA ALA A 196 -1.88 9.22 -0.59
C ALA A 196 -2.25 10.45 -1.43
N PHE A 197 -2.15 10.36 -2.76
CA PHE A 197 -2.54 11.42 -3.68
C PHE A 197 -4.02 11.78 -3.53
N TYR A 198 -4.91 10.78 -3.57
CA TYR A 198 -6.33 10.99 -3.31
C TYR A 198 -6.61 11.60 -1.94
N THR A 199 -5.94 11.08 -0.92
CA THR A 199 -6.12 11.54 0.46
C THR A 199 -5.72 13.00 0.59
N ALA A 200 -4.61 13.42 -0.03
CA ALA A 200 -4.17 14.81 -0.03
C ALA A 200 -5.22 15.75 -0.65
N ILE A 201 -5.81 15.37 -1.79
CA ILE A 201 -6.89 16.14 -2.43
C ILE A 201 -8.11 16.26 -1.51
N ILE A 202 -8.57 15.14 -0.94
CA ILE A 202 -9.74 15.12 -0.05
C ILE A 202 -9.48 15.95 1.22
N VAL A 203 -8.30 15.80 1.83
CA VAL A 203 -7.86 16.59 3.00
C VAL A 203 -7.91 18.09 2.68
N MET A 204 -7.38 18.50 1.53
CA MET A 204 -7.37 19.92 1.13
C MET A 204 -8.78 20.46 0.92
N ILE A 205 -9.65 19.71 0.25
CA ILE A 205 -11.06 20.11 0.04
C ILE A 205 -11.78 20.26 1.39
N LEU A 206 -11.65 19.28 2.28
CA LEU A 206 -12.29 19.31 3.60
C LEU A 206 -11.76 20.46 4.47
N PHE A 207 -10.44 20.68 4.47
CA PHE A 207 -9.80 21.76 5.21
C PHE A 207 -10.27 23.13 4.72
N LEU A 208 -10.22 23.39 3.42
CA LEU A 208 -10.67 24.66 2.84
C LEU A 208 -12.16 24.92 3.08
N GLY A 209 -13.00 23.89 2.90
CA GLY A 209 -14.44 24.00 3.19
C GLY A 209 -14.72 24.31 4.66
N ALA A 210 -13.96 23.73 5.59
CA ALA A 210 -14.08 24.00 7.02
C ALA A 210 -13.63 25.41 7.39
N LEU A 211 -12.57 25.95 6.76
CA LEU A 211 -12.10 27.31 6.99
C LEU A 211 -13.14 28.35 6.57
N ILE A 212 -13.75 28.18 5.39
CA ILE A 212 -14.78 29.09 4.87
C ILE A 212 -16.01 29.10 5.79
N LYS A 213 -16.45 27.93 6.26
CA LYS A 213 -17.69 27.79 7.02
C LYS A 213 -17.61 28.28 8.45
N ASN A 214 -16.50 28.04 9.14
CA ASN A 214 -16.45 28.14 10.60
C ASN A 214 -15.83 29.46 11.12
N GLN A 215 -15.43 30.39 10.23
CA GLN A 215 -14.82 31.69 10.60
C GLN A 215 -13.71 31.57 11.67
N LEU A 216 -12.91 30.50 11.58
CA LEU A 216 -11.89 30.18 12.56
C LEU A 216 -10.64 31.06 12.36
N ASP A 217 -9.78 31.10 13.37
CA ASP A 217 -8.46 31.73 13.24
C ASP A 217 -7.62 31.01 12.18
N ILE A 218 -7.64 31.59 10.97
CA ILE A 218 -6.98 31.06 9.78
C ILE A 218 -5.48 30.87 10.00
N ARG A 219 -4.83 31.74 10.77
CA ARG A 219 -3.37 31.67 10.99
C ARG A 219 -3.03 30.44 11.81
N VAL A 220 -3.79 30.19 12.87
CA VAL A 220 -3.59 29.03 13.74
C VAL A 220 -3.84 27.72 12.99
N ARG A 221 -4.91 27.67 12.18
CA ARG A 221 -5.30 26.48 11.42
C ARG A 221 -4.33 26.15 10.28
N ILE A 222 -3.87 27.17 9.53
CA ILE A 222 -2.83 27.00 8.50
C ILE A 222 -1.52 26.57 9.15
N THR A 223 -1.13 27.14 10.28
CA THR A 223 0.10 26.74 10.99
C THR A 223 0.05 25.27 11.40
N ALA A 224 -1.09 24.78 11.90
CA ALA A 224 -1.29 23.38 12.23
C ALA A 224 -1.18 22.47 10.99
N MET A 225 -1.79 22.87 9.87
CA MET A 225 -1.67 22.16 8.59
C MET A 225 -0.21 22.11 8.10
N LEU A 226 0.51 23.23 8.14
CA LEU A 226 1.92 23.29 7.73
C LEU A 226 2.82 22.40 8.61
N LYS A 227 2.58 22.36 9.92
CA LYS A 227 3.28 21.44 10.82
C LYS A 227 3.01 19.98 10.46
N ALA A 228 1.76 19.63 10.13
CA ALA A 228 1.40 18.29 9.70
C ALA A 228 2.07 17.90 8.37
N ILE A 229 2.10 18.82 7.39
CA ILE A 229 2.80 18.63 6.11
C ILE A 229 4.31 18.44 6.34
N LEU A 230 4.92 19.28 7.18
CA LEU A 230 6.34 19.19 7.50
C LEU A 230 6.69 17.85 8.16
N LEU A 231 5.96 17.45 9.20
CA LEU A 231 6.16 16.15 9.84
C LEU A 231 5.95 15.01 8.85
N GLY A 232 4.86 15.08 8.08
CA GLY A 232 4.51 14.12 7.05
C GLY A 232 5.66 13.87 6.07
N GLY A 233 6.14 14.98 5.47
CA GLY A 233 7.20 14.97 4.47
C GLY A 233 8.56 14.54 5.03
N LEU A 234 8.92 14.95 6.26
CA LEU A 234 10.17 14.53 6.89
C LEU A 234 10.18 13.03 7.23
N LEU A 235 9.07 12.50 7.76
CA LEU A 235 8.93 11.06 8.05
C LEU A 235 8.96 10.20 6.77
N THR A 236 8.60 10.75 5.62
CA THR A 236 8.60 10.03 4.33
C THR A 236 9.69 10.49 3.36
N ALA A 237 10.64 11.31 3.81
CA ALA A 237 11.74 11.78 2.96
C ALA A 237 12.54 10.61 2.36
N TRP A 238 12.73 9.53 3.12
CA TRP A 238 13.35 8.28 2.67
C TRP A 238 12.64 7.54 1.52
N ILE A 239 11.41 7.92 1.20
CA ILE A 239 10.61 7.43 0.07
C ILE A 239 10.64 8.47 -1.05
N ILE A 240 10.25 9.70 -0.72
CA ILE A 240 10.02 10.77 -1.71
C ILE A 240 11.32 11.18 -2.38
N LEU A 241 12.42 11.39 -1.63
CA LEU A 241 13.66 11.89 -2.21
C LEU A 241 14.34 10.87 -3.14
N PRO A 242 14.46 9.57 -2.79
CA PRO A 242 14.95 8.56 -3.74
C PRO A 242 14.09 8.44 -5.00
N MET A 243 12.76 8.50 -4.86
CA MET A 243 11.86 8.47 -6.00
C MET A 243 12.07 9.68 -6.92
N LEU A 244 12.15 10.89 -6.36
CA LEU A 244 12.42 12.11 -7.11
C LEU A 244 13.80 12.08 -7.80
N GLU A 245 14.83 11.54 -7.14
CA GLU A 245 16.15 11.34 -7.73
C GLU A 245 16.05 10.49 -9.02
N GLN A 246 15.38 9.34 -8.95
CA GLN A 246 15.19 8.50 -10.14
C GLN A 246 14.39 9.22 -11.23
N LEU A 247 13.25 9.84 -10.88
CA LEU A 247 12.38 10.52 -11.84
C LEU A 247 13.03 11.75 -12.49
N SER A 248 14.00 12.37 -11.82
CA SER A 248 14.77 13.49 -12.37
C SER A 248 15.84 13.06 -13.37
N ALA A 249 16.32 11.82 -13.25
CA ALA A 249 17.41 11.29 -14.06
C ALA A 249 16.92 10.39 -15.22
N LEU A 250 15.77 9.74 -15.06
CA LEU A 250 15.26 8.70 -15.96
C LEU A 250 13.75 8.85 -16.20
N SER A 251 13.32 8.47 -17.40
CA SER A 251 11.90 8.32 -17.75
C SER A 251 11.45 6.89 -17.49
N PHE A 252 10.35 6.70 -16.75
CA PHE A 252 9.80 5.38 -16.39
C PHE A 252 8.42 5.14 -17.03
N ASN A 253 8.01 3.87 -17.17
CA ASN A 253 6.67 3.56 -17.69
C ASN A 253 5.54 4.19 -16.86
N LEU A 254 5.74 4.36 -15.54
CA LEU A 254 4.79 5.02 -14.64
C LEU A 254 4.45 6.48 -15.00
N THR A 255 5.27 7.17 -15.82
CA THR A 255 5.02 8.58 -16.17
C THR A 255 4.06 8.75 -17.35
N ASN A 256 3.81 7.70 -18.14
CA ASN A 256 2.93 7.72 -19.31
C ASN A 256 1.65 6.91 -19.05
N VAL A 257 0.81 7.41 -18.14
CA VAL A 257 -0.45 6.76 -17.77
C VAL A 257 -1.63 7.52 -18.37
N SER A 258 -2.52 6.79 -19.05
CA SER A 258 -3.83 7.28 -19.48
C SER A 258 -4.93 6.40 -18.88
N LEU A 259 -6.12 6.96 -18.65
CA LEU A 259 -7.25 6.19 -18.13
C LEU A 259 -7.77 5.21 -19.18
N GLY A 260 -7.73 3.91 -18.85
CA GLY A 260 -8.23 2.85 -19.72
C GLY A 260 -9.77 2.80 -19.82
N GLN A 261 -10.30 2.08 -20.80
CA GLN A 261 -11.75 2.00 -21.02
C GLN A 261 -12.53 1.42 -19.83
N ASN A 262 -11.97 0.42 -19.14
CA ASN A 262 -12.60 -0.16 -17.94
C ASN A 262 -12.80 0.91 -16.86
N ALA A 263 -11.82 1.79 -16.68
CA ALA A 263 -11.89 2.90 -15.74
C ALA A 263 -12.96 3.94 -16.12
N LEU A 264 -13.12 4.21 -17.41
CA LEU A 264 -14.05 5.22 -17.94
C LEU A 264 -15.51 4.73 -18.00
N ASN A 265 -15.74 3.43 -18.11
CA ASN A 265 -17.06 2.85 -18.38
C ASN A 265 -17.71 2.18 -17.15
N TYR A 266 -17.15 2.33 -15.96
CA TYR A 266 -17.68 1.70 -14.76
C TYR A 266 -19.00 2.35 -14.31
N GLN A 267 -20.12 1.66 -14.56
CA GLN A 267 -21.47 2.22 -14.41
C GLN A 267 -21.97 2.20 -12.96
N LEU A 268 -22.75 3.22 -12.57
CA LEU A 268 -23.41 3.26 -11.25
C LEU A 268 -24.33 2.06 -11.01
N GLY A 269 -25.11 1.65 -12.03
CA GLY A 269 -26.00 0.50 -11.92
C GLY A 269 -25.23 -0.79 -11.60
N GLN A 270 -24.07 -0.99 -12.24
CA GLN A 270 -23.19 -2.12 -11.97
C GLN A 270 -22.64 -2.08 -10.54
N LEU A 271 -22.15 -0.91 -10.09
CA LEU A 271 -21.67 -0.73 -8.72
C LEU A 271 -22.74 -1.05 -7.68
N LEU A 272 -23.99 -0.59 -7.89
CA LEU A 272 -25.10 -0.87 -6.99
C LEU A 272 -25.46 -2.35 -6.97
N THR A 273 -25.61 -2.99 -8.14
CA THR A 273 -25.90 -4.43 -8.25
C THR A 273 -24.83 -5.26 -7.57
N ASN A 274 -23.55 -4.98 -7.84
CA ASN A 274 -22.42 -5.67 -7.21
C ASN A 274 -22.37 -5.44 -5.70
N SER A 275 -22.70 -4.23 -5.23
CA SER A 275 -22.75 -3.93 -3.80
C SER A 275 -23.90 -4.67 -3.12
N ILE A 276 -25.06 -4.78 -3.76
CA ILE A 276 -26.21 -5.50 -3.19
C ILE A 276 -25.95 -7.00 -3.15
N SER A 277 -25.40 -7.58 -4.22
CA SER A 277 -25.05 -9.01 -4.25
C SER A 277 -23.89 -9.33 -3.32
N THR A 278 -23.02 -8.36 -3.03
CA THR A 278 -21.79 -8.56 -2.24
C THR A 278 -20.94 -9.67 -2.85
N VAL A 279 -20.78 -9.64 -4.18
CA VAL A 279 -20.03 -10.63 -4.96
C VAL A 279 -18.97 -9.91 -5.79
N THR A 280 -17.82 -10.54 -5.96
CA THR A 280 -16.81 -10.15 -6.95
C THR A 280 -16.12 -11.40 -7.48
N GLU A 281 -15.43 -11.22 -8.60
CA GLU A 281 -14.57 -12.23 -9.21
C GLU A 281 -13.14 -11.68 -9.37
N PRO A 282 -12.12 -12.53 -9.50
CA PRO A 282 -10.76 -12.11 -9.78
C PRO A 282 -10.54 -11.77 -11.27
N TRP A 283 -9.44 -11.09 -11.56
CA TRP A 283 -8.93 -10.74 -12.89
C TRP A 283 -9.92 -9.94 -13.76
N ASN A 284 -10.22 -10.45 -14.96
CA ASN A 284 -10.97 -9.72 -15.98
C ASN A 284 -12.44 -9.47 -15.59
N ASN A 285 -12.95 -10.20 -14.60
CA ASN A 285 -14.32 -10.08 -14.10
C ASN A 285 -14.40 -9.27 -12.79
N LEU A 286 -13.31 -8.59 -12.41
CA LEU A 286 -13.24 -7.78 -11.19
C LEU A 286 -14.45 -6.84 -11.11
N SER A 287 -15.13 -6.93 -9.98
CA SER A 287 -16.39 -6.25 -9.70
C SER A 287 -16.29 -5.48 -8.38
N PRO A 288 -15.53 -4.35 -8.36
CA PRO A 288 -15.34 -3.55 -7.16
C PRO A 288 -16.69 -3.13 -6.58
N ASN A 289 -16.85 -3.14 -5.25
CA ASN A 289 -18.10 -2.73 -4.61
C ASN A 289 -17.92 -2.46 -3.10
N ILE A 290 -18.91 -1.84 -2.46
CA ILE A 290 -18.88 -1.49 -1.02
C ILE A 290 -19.60 -2.51 -0.13
N GLY A 291 -20.29 -3.48 -0.73
CA GLY A 291 -21.10 -4.48 -0.04
C GLY A 291 -22.43 -3.97 0.49
N ILE A 292 -23.33 -4.92 0.78
CA ILE A 292 -24.71 -4.63 1.15
C ILE A 292 -24.82 -3.87 2.46
N CYS A 293 -23.90 -4.14 3.40
CA CYS A 293 -23.89 -3.48 4.71
C CYS A 293 -23.75 -1.95 4.59
N LEU A 294 -22.81 -1.49 3.75
CA LEU A 294 -22.60 -0.05 3.55
C LEU A 294 -23.69 0.58 2.68
N VAL A 295 -24.27 -0.16 1.73
CA VAL A 295 -25.47 0.28 0.99
C VAL A 295 -26.63 0.53 1.96
N ILE A 296 -26.88 -0.40 2.90
CA ILE A 296 -27.93 -0.24 3.92
C ILE A 296 -27.69 1.00 4.77
N VAL A 297 -26.44 1.31 5.13
CA VAL A 297 -26.10 2.53 5.87
C VAL A 297 -26.43 3.79 5.07
N LEU A 298 -26.03 3.84 3.78
CA LEU A 298 -26.33 4.98 2.90
C LEU A 298 -27.84 5.17 2.74
N VAL A 299 -28.58 4.10 2.49
CA VAL A 299 -30.04 4.12 2.37
C VAL A 299 -30.71 4.54 3.68
N SER A 300 -30.22 4.04 4.82
CA SER A 300 -30.75 4.41 6.14
C SER A 300 -30.59 5.91 6.43
N ALA A 301 -29.45 6.49 6.05
CA ALA A 301 -29.22 7.94 6.17
C ALA A 301 -30.15 8.77 5.28
N LEU A 302 -30.45 8.28 4.08
CA LEU A 302 -31.41 8.93 3.17
C LEU A 302 -32.85 8.85 3.69
N ILE A 303 -33.27 7.69 4.20
CA ILE A 303 -34.61 7.50 4.80
C ILE A 303 -34.78 8.40 6.03
N THR A 304 -33.75 8.50 6.86
CA THR A 304 -33.76 9.29 8.10
C THR A 304 -33.29 10.74 7.91
N TRP A 305 -33.17 11.21 6.66
CA TRP A 305 -32.56 12.51 6.33
C TRP A 305 -33.19 13.69 7.06
N LYS A 306 -34.52 13.69 7.26
CA LYS A 306 -35.20 14.80 7.96
C LYS A 306 -34.90 14.81 9.45
N GLN A 307 -34.58 13.67 10.05
CA GLN A 307 -34.33 13.49 11.48
C GLN A 307 -32.85 13.64 11.85
N THR A 308 -31.93 13.55 10.88
CA THR A 308 -30.49 13.54 11.14
C THR A 308 -29.89 14.93 11.35
N ARG A 309 -28.82 14.99 12.15
CA ARG A 309 -28.09 16.25 12.41
C ARG A 309 -27.33 16.73 11.18
N LEU A 310 -26.95 18.01 11.16
CA LEU A 310 -26.17 18.58 10.05
C LEU A 310 -24.86 17.83 9.79
N ALA A 311 -24.16 17.40 10.85
CA ALA A 311 -22.93 16.62 10.71
C ALA A 311 -23.16 15.32 9.93
N THR A 312 -24.23 14.59 10.27
CA THR A 312 -24.65 13.35 9.62
C THR A 312 -25.04 13.56 8.17
N LYS A 313 -25.74 14.66 7.87
CA LYS A 313 -26.03 15.08 6.49
C LYS A 313 -24.77 15.34 5.68
N LEU A 314 -23.77 16.03 6.25
CA LEU A 314 -22.51 16.32 5.56
C LEU A 314 -21.70 15.05 5.28
N VAL A 315 -21.63 14.12 6.23
CA VAL A 315 -20.95 12.82 6.02
C VAL A 315 -21.70 11.98 4.98
N THR A 316 -23.05 12.02 5.00
CA THR A 316 -23.88 11.37 3.97
C THR A 316 -23.59 11.94 2.58
N LEU A 317 -23.55 13.26 2.43
CA LEU A 317 -23.22 13.92 1.16
C LEU A 317 -21.80 13.57 0.71
N LEU A 318 -20.82 13.60 1.62
CA LEU A 318 -19.45 13.19 1.30
C LEU A 318 -19.40 11.75 0.79
N ALA A 319 -20.04 10.81 1.47
CA ALA A 319 -20.07 9.40 1.08
C ALA A 319 -20.75 9.21 -0.29
N LEU A 320 -21.89 9.87 -0.53
CA LEU A 320 -22.61 9.80 -1.81
C LEU A 320 -21.84 10.47 -2.95
N THR A 321 -21.16 11.59 -2.71
CA THR A 321 -20.30 12.24 -3.71
C THR A 321 -19.14 11.32 -4.08
N LEU A 322 -18.44 10.76 -3.10
CA LEU A 322 -17.35 9.81 -3.37
C LEU A 322 -17.85 8.55 -4.10
N PHE A 323 -19.04 8.06 -3.75
CA PHE A 323 -19.68 6.94 -4.42
C PHE A 323 -20.00 7.27 -5.88
N ALA A 324 -20.54 8.45 -6.18
CA ALA A 324 -20.80 8.89 -7.54
C ALA A 324 -19.50 9.10 -8.34
N LEU A 325 -18.49 9.74 -7.74
CA LEU A 325 -17.17 9.95 -8.36
C LEU A 325 -16.44 8.63 -8.67
N SER A 326 -16.76 7.54 -7.99
CA SER A 326 -16.19 6.22 -8.27
C SER A 326 -16.68 5.59 -9.58
N THR A 327 -17.63 6.22 -10.26
CA THR A 327 -18.33 5.73 -11.46
C THR A 327 -18.22 6.69 -12.63
N ASN A 328 -18.71 6.28 -13.79
CA ASN A 328 -18.83 7.09 -15.00
C ASN A 328 -19.87 8.22 -14.93
N LEU A 329 -20.56 8.41 -13.79
CA LEU A 329 -21.35 9.62 -13.54
C LEU A 329 -20.48 10.88 -13.53
N PHE A 330 -19.23 10.74 -13.08
CA PHE A 330 -18.24 11.79 -13.24
C PHE A 330 -17.54 11.63 -14.60
N PRO A 331 -17.37 12.71 -15.39
CA PRO A 331 -16.82 12.65 -16.73
C PRO A 331 -15.29 12.47 -16.72
N TRP A 332 -14.81 11.32 -16.24
CA TRP A 332 -13.39 10.97 -16.17
C TRP A 332 -12.68 11.03 -17.53
N SER A 333 -13.43 10.93 -18.63
CA SER A 333 -12.90 11.08 -19.99
C SER A 333 -12.28 12.46 -20.25
N LEU A 334 -12.73 13.51 -19.57
CA LEU A 334 -12.16 14.86 -19.65
C LEU A 334 -10.76 14.94 -19.00
N PHE A 335 -10.44 14.00 -18.11
CA PHE A 335 -9.22 13.99 -17.31
C PHE A 335 -8.25 12.87 -17.70
N LYS A 336 -8.57 12.12 -18.76
CA LYS A 336 -7.89 10.88 -19.14
C LYS A 336 -6.38 11.01 -19.44
N ASP A 337 -5.94 12.19 -19.89
CA ASP A 337 -4.54 12.49 -20.25
C ASP A 337 -3.96 13.61 -19.36
N THR A 338 -4.54 13.80 -18.16
CA THR A 338 -4.08 14.80 -17.18
C THR A 338 -3.36 14.11 -16.02
N ILE A 339 -2.85 14.88 -15.05
CA ILE A 339 -2.28 14.32 -13.83
C ILE A 339 -3.26 13.41 -13.06
N PHE A 340 -4.58 13.61 -13.24
CA PHE A 340 -5.60 12.74 -12.65
C PHE A 340 -5.66 11.35 -13.29
N ALA A 341 -5.00 11.12 -14.42
CA ALA A 341 -4.89 9.78 -15.01
C ALA A 341 -4.06 8.82 -14.14
N THR A 342 -3.18 9.35 -13.28
CA THR A 342 -2.38 8.58 -12.31
C THR A 342 -3.22 7.79 -11.30
N ILE A 343 -4.50 8.15 -11.15
CA ILE A 343 -5.51 7.41 -10.39
C ILE A 343 -5.69 5.99 -10.93
N GLN A 344 -5.55 5.82 -12.26
CA GLN A 344 -5.81 4.63 -13.07
C GLN A 344 -7.27 4.15 -13.05
N PHE A 345 -7.89 4.04 -11.86
CA PHE A 345 -9.18 3.42 -11.64
C PHE A 345 -10.06 4.24 -10.67
N PRO A 346 -11.14 4.88 -11.15
CA PRO A 346 -12.05 5.66 -10.31
C PRO A 346 -12.65 4.89 -9.13
N TRP A 347 -12.88 3.58 -9.27
CA TRP A 347 -13.37 2.74 -8.18
C TRP A 347 -12.42 2.66 -6.98
N ARG A 348 -11.16 3.09 -7.10
CA ARG A 348 -10.28 3.27 -5.93
C ARG A 348 -10.84 4.27 -4.93
N LEU A 349 -11.76 5.15 -5.32
CA LEU A 349 -12.48 6.02 -4.38
C LEU A 349 -13.37 5.26 -3.37
N LEU A 350 -13.70 4.00 -3.64
CA LEU A 350 -14.51 3.17 -2.74
C LEU A 350 -13.83 2.90 -1.39
N ILE A 351 -12.51 3.07 -1.29
CA ILE A 351 -11.79 3.07 -0.01
C ILE A 351 -12.28 4.21 0.91
N PHE A 352 -12.48 5.40 0.34
CA PHE A 352 -12.97 6.56 1.07
C PHE A 352 -14.47 6.48 1.32
N VAL A 353 -15.24 5.87 0.40
CA VAL A 353 -16.66 5.54 0.65
C VAL A 353 -16.76 4.60 1.84
N SER A 354 -15.90 3.57 1.93
CA SER A 354 -15.87 2.63 3.05
C SER A 354 -15.63 3.36 4.39
N LEU A 355 -14.68 4.29 4.42
CA LEU A 355 -14.39 5.11 5.61
C LEU A 355 -15.58 6.03 5.97
N ALA A 356 -16.09 6.79 5.00
CA ALA A 356 -17.16 7.77 5.22
C ALA A 356 -18.48 7.09 5.63
N ALA A 357 -18.86 5.99 4.96
CA ALA A 357 -20.04 5.21 5.30
C ALA A 357 -19.90 4.52 6.67
N SER A 358 -18.71 4.09 7.06
CA SER A 358 -18.48 3.53 8.41
C SER A 358 -18.60 4.60 9.50
N LEU A 359 -18.10 5.81 9.28
CA LEU A 359 -18.33 6.94 10.18
C LEU A 359 -19.82 7.33 10.23
N LEU A 360 -20.50 7.30 9.08
CA LEU A 360 -21.94 7.56 8.99
C LEU A 360 -22.74 6.55 9.83
N ALA A 361 -22.36 5.27 9.79
CA ALA A 361 -22.97 4.25 10.64
C ALA A 361 -22.83 4.58 12.13
N CYS A 362 -21.66 5.07 12.56
CA CYS A 362 -21.48 5.53 13.94
C CYS A 362 -22.45 6.66 14.29
N GLN A 363 -22.59 7.66 13.40
CA GLN A 363 -23.47 8.80 13.62
C GLN A 363 -24.95 8.40 13.69
N LEU A 364 -25.40 7.51 12.80
CA LEU A 364 -26.76 6.96 12.85
C LEU A 364 -27.02 6.19 14.16
N VAL A 365 -26.05 5.37 14.62
CA VAL A 365 -26.16 4.67 15.91
C VAL A 365 -26.27 5.65 17.08
N MET A 366 -25.53 6.76 17.05
CA MET A 366 -25.63 7.81 18.08
C MET A 366 -27.00 8.49 18.09
N GLU A 367 -27.57 8.74 16.92
CA GLU A 367 -28.85 9.45 16.77
C GLU A 367 -30.07 8.56 17.05
N HIS A 368 -29.90 7.23 17.08
CA HIS A 368 -30.97 6.27 17.36
C HIS A 368 -30.71 5.48 18.65
N PRO A 369 -31.33 5.84 19.79
CA PRO A 369 -31.07 5.20 21.09
C PRO A 369 -31.26 3.67 21.12
N LYS A 370 -32.21 3.14 20.32
CA LYS A 370 -32.42 1.69 20.20
C LYS A 370 -31.22 0.97 19.56
N ALA A 371 -30.51 1.63 18.65
CA ALA A 371 -29.32 1.10 17.99
C ALA A 371 -28.10 1.05 18.93
N GLN A 372 -28.15 1.73 20.07
CA GLN A 372 -27.10 1.66 21.09
C GLN A 372 -27.33 0.51 22.08
N ARG A 373 -28.36 -0.32 21.92
CA ARG A 373 -28.56 -1.48 22.81
C ARG A 373 -27.52 -2.56 22.49
N PRO A 374 -26.90 -3.22 23.51
CA PRO A 374 -25.94 -4.29 23.27
C PRO A 374 -26.49 -5.41 22.37
N SER A 375 -27.77 -5.77 22.53
CA SER A 375 -28.42 -6.76 21.67
C SER A 375 -28.46 -6.36 20.20
N PHE A 376 -28.70 -5.08 19.89
CA PHE A 376 -28.65 -4.59 18.52
C PHE A 376 -27.24 -4.73 17.94
N ILE A 377 -26.22 -4.35 18.70
CA ILE A 377 -24.82 -4.44 18.27
C ILE A 377 -24.41 -5.90 18.02
N MET A 378 -24.82 -6.82 18.89
CA MET A 378 -24.56 -8.25 18.73
C MET A 378 -25.24 -8.81 17.47
N VAL A 379 -26.50 -8.45 17.21
CA VAL A 379 -27.22 -8.88 16.00
C VAL A 379 -26.54 -8.35 14.75
N ILE A 380 -26.19 -7.06 14.70
CA ILE A 380 -25.47 -6.49 13.55
C ILE A 380 -24.11 -7.16 13.38
N THR A 381 -23.39 -7.44 14.47
CA THR A 381 -22.10 -8.15 14.41
C THR A 381 -22.24 -9.54 13.80
N ALA A 382 -23.23 -10.32 14.26
CA ALA A 382 -23.49 -11.64 13.72
C ALA A 382 -23.87 -11.59 12.22
N LEU A 383 -24.72 -10.64 11.81
CA LEU A 383 -25.11 -10.47 10.41
C LEU A 383 -23.92 -10.11 9.52
N VAL A 384 -23.08 -9.16 9.96
CA VAL A 384 -21.88 -8.79 9.19
C VAL A 384 -20.92 -9.98 9.08
N PHE A 385 -20.73 -10.76 10.15
CA PHE A 385 -19.89 -11.97 10.08
C PHE A 385 -20.43 -13.00 9.10
N ILE A 386 -21.74 -13.26 9.09
CA ILE A 386 -22.36 -14.18 8.12
C ILE A 386 -22.12 -13.67 6.69
N ILE A 387 -22.32 -12.38 6.44
CA ILE A 387 -22.11 -11.77 5.12
C ILE A 387 -20.64 -11.86 4.71
N THR A 388 -19.70 -11.58 5.61
CA THR A 388 -18.25 -11.69 5.35
C THR A 388 -17.83 -13.13 5.04
N LEU A 389 -18.30 -14.11 5.82
CA LEU A 389 -18.01 -15.52 5.57
C LEU A 389 -18.62 -15.98 4.23
N GLY A 390 -19.82 -15.51 3.90
CA GLY A 390 -20.46 -15.75 2.60
C GLY A 390 -19.65 -15.17 1.45
N PHE A 391 -19.17 -13.93 1.57
CA PHE A 391 -18.29 -13.28 0.60
C PHE A 391 -16.99 -14.07 0.41
N ASN A 392 -16.27 -14.39 1.50
CA ASN A 392 -15.01 -15.12 1.42
C ASN A 392 -15.18 -16.53 0.82
N SER A 393 -16.27 -17.22 1.16
CA SER A 393 -16.61 -18.53 0.57
C SER A 393 -16.93 -18.41 -0.92
N ASN A 394 -17.60 -17.33 -1.34
CA ASN A 394 -17.85 -17.05 -2.75
C ASN A 394 -16.55 -16.81 -3.53
N VAL A 395 -15.62 -16.03 -2.99
CA VAL A 395 -14.30 -15.80 -3.61
C VAL A 395 -13.55 -17.13 -3.80
N LEU A 396 -13.52 -17.98 -2.75
CA LEU A 396 -12.92 -19.30 -2.83
C LEU A 396 -13.57 -20.18 -3.91
N HIS A 397 -14.90 -20.18 -3.98
CA HIS A 397 -15.63 -20.92 -5.00
C HIS A 397 -15.31 -20.42 -6.41
N GLN A 398 -15.32 -19.10 -6.63
CA GLN A 398 -15.04 -18.51 -7.94
C GLN A 398 -13.63 -18.81 -8.42
N THR A 399 -12.62 -18.68 -7.55
CA THR A 399 -11.23 -19.01 -7.92
C THR A 399 -11.07 -20.48 -8.34
N THR A 400 -11.80 -21.38 -7.69
CA THR A 400 -11.82 -22.81 -8.02
C THR A 400 -12.52 -23.08 -9.35
N VAL A 401 -13.70 -22.49 -9.57
CA VAL A 401 -14.49 -22.67 -10.81
C VAL A 401 -13.75 -22.13 -12.03
N MET A 402 -13.02 -21.03 -11.88
CA MET A 402 -12.21 -20.44 -12.97
C MET A 402 -10.92 -21.23 -13.26
N GLY A 403 -10.60 -22.26 -12.46
CA GLY A 403 -9.44 -23.11 -12.67
C GLY A 403 -8.10 -22.42 -12.40
N PHE A 404 -8.09 -21.36 -11.57
CA PHE A 404 -6.82 -20.72 -11.21
C PHE A 404 -6.05 -21.59 -10.22
N ALA A 405 -4.82 -21.96 -10.57
CA ALA A 405 -3.93 -22.69 -9.68
C ALA A 405 -3.59 -21.84 -8.44
N PRO A 406 -3.87 -22.32 -7.22
CA PRO A 406 -3.48 -21.62 -6.01
C PRO A 406 -1.97 -21.67 -5.81
N LEU A 407 -1.43 -20.67 -5.13
CA LEU A 407 -0.02 -20.60 -4.75
C LEU A 407 0.20 -21.42 -3.47
N THR A 408 1.17 -22.33 -3.48
CA THR A 408 1.50 -23.23 -2.38
C THR A 408 2.92 -22.95 -1.85
N ASN A 409 3.28 -23.60 -0.74
CA ASN A 409 4.65 -23.48 -0.21
C ASN A 409 5.71 -24.16 -1.10
N GLU A 410 5.29 -25.02 -2.04
CA GLU A 410 6.20 -25.78 -2.91
C GLU A 410 6.51 -25.02 -4.21
N ASP A 411 5.54 -24.26 -4.73
CA ASP A 411 5.63 -23.62 -6.06
C ASP A 411 5.81 -22.09 -6.02
N TYR A 412 5.75 -21.45 -4.83
CA TYR A 412 5.72 -19.99 -4.77
C TYR A 412 6.93 -19.29 -5.40
N LEU A 413 8.10 -19.95 -5.40
CA LEU A 413 9.34 -19.46 -6.01
C LEU A 413 9.43 -19.69 -7.51
N THR A 414 8.71 -20.67 -8.06
CA THR A 414 8.83 -21.07 -9.48
C THR A 414 7.69 -20.50 -10.32
N GLN A 415 6.47 -20.49 -9.77
CA GLN A 415 5.28 -20.01 -10.46
C GLN A 415 5.41 -18.51 -10.79
N ARG A 416 5.50 -18.18 -12.07
CA ARG A 416 5.51 -16.80 -12.60
C ARG A 416 6.58 -15.89 -11.93
N HIS A 417 7.75 -16.42 -11.61
CA HIS A 417 8.83 -15.72 -10.90
C HIS A 417 9.46 -14.52 -11.64
N ALA A 418 9.25 -14.43 -12.96
CA ALA A 418 9.68 -13.30 -13.78
C ALA A 418 8.57 -12.26 -13.99
N ASP A 419 7.44 -12.35 -13.31
CA ASP A 419 6.36 -11.38 -13.48
C ASP A 419 6.54 -10.23 -12.47
N ILE A 420 6.48 -8.99 -12.96
CA ILE A 420 6.71 -7.77 -12.17
C ILE A 420 5.48 -6.84 -12.13
N GLY A 421 4.29 -7.40 -12.42
CA GLY A 421 3.05 -6.64 -12.59
C GLY A 421 2.76 -6.31 -14.05
N TYR A 422 1.49 -6.05 -14.36
CA TYR A 422 1.02 -5.80 -15.72
C TYR A 422 1.56 -4.48 -16.30
N GLY A 423 1.69 -3.44 -15.48
CA GLY A 423 2.11 -2.12 -15.96
C GLY A 423 3.62 -1.93 -16.09
N GLN A 424 4.45 -2.86 -15.58
CA GLN A 424 5.91 -2.79 -15.62
C GLN A 424 6.42 -1.40 -15.24
N GLU A 425 5.78 -0.80 -14.22
CA GLU A 425 5.72 0.63 -14.00
C GLU A 425 7.09 1.24 -13.70
N TYR A 426 7.96 0.44 -13.07
CA TYR A 426 9.27 0.86 -12.59
C TYR A 426 10.41 0.47 -13.53
N LEU A 427 10.10 0.06 -14.76
CA LEU A 427 11.12 -0.06 -15.82
C LEU A 427 11.34 1.30 -16.49
N VAL A 428 12.59 1.53 -16.88
CA VAL A 428 12.96 2.68 -17.72
C VAL A 428 12.24 2.55 -19.07
N GLN A 429 11.71 3.66 -19.58
CA GLN A 429 11.01 3.67 -20.87
C GLN A 429 11.92 3.14 -21.99
N GLY A 430 11.35 2.35 -22.89
CA GLY A 430 12.08 1.69 -23.97
C GLY A 430 12.68 0.33 -23.61
N THR A 431 12.57 -0.12 -22.34
CA THR A 431 12.98 -1.48 -21.96
C THR A 431 12.06 -2.51 -22.61
N ASN A 432 12.59 -3.36 -23.50
CA ASN A 432 11.84 -4.47 -24.09
C ASN A 432 11.79 -5.67 -23.15
N TYR A 433 10.97 -5.60 -22.10
CA TYR A 433 10.95 -6.65 -21.08
C TYR A 433 10.46 -7.99 -21.59
N ASN A 434 9.53 -8.02 -22.54
CA ASN A 434 9.02 -9.27 -23.10
C ASN A 434 10.15 -10.06 -23.76
N GLU A 435 11.00 -9.40 -24.56
CA GLU A 435 12.18 -10.04 -25.13
C GLU A 435 13.16 -10.56 -24.07
N LEU A 436 13.42 -9.76 -23.02
CA LEU A 436 14.34 -10.13 -21.95
C LEU A 436 13.82 -11.29 -21.09
N LYS A 437 12.50 -11.36 -20.89
CA LYS A 437 11.80 -12.38 -20.12
C LYS A 437 11.67 -13.70 -20.89
N GLU A 438 11.42 -13.63 -22.20
CA GLU A 438 11.32 -14.80 -23.09
C GLU A 438 12.69 -15.35 -23.50
N ALA A 439 13.76 -14.57 -23.32
CA ALA A 439 15.11 -15.03 -23.59
C ALA A 439 15.41 -16.30 -22.77
N PRO A 440 15.86 -17.39 -23.42
CA PRO A 440 16.09 -18.66 -22.71
C PRO A 440 17.18 -18.53 -21.65
N HIS A 441 18.11 -17.59 -21.85
CA HIS A 441 19.21 -17.29 -20.93
C HIS A 441 19.50 -15.79 -20.90
N LYS A 442 19.94 -15.30 -19.74
CA LYS A 442 20.53 -13.96 -19.62
C LYS A 442 21.82 -13.88 -20.44
N TYR A 443 22.06 -12.71 -21.02
CA TYR A 443 23.22 -12.44 -21.86
C TYR A 443 23.86 -11.10 -21.52
N ILE A 444 25.14 -10.97 -21.86
CA ILE A 444 25.87 -9.70 -21.84
C ILE A 444 26.02 -9.24 -23.28
N THR A 445 25.92 -7.94 -23.52
CA THR A 445 26.24 -7.35 -24.82
C THR A 445 27.57 -6.62 -24.72
N VAL A 446 28.53 -6.98 -25.58
CA VAL A 446 29.82 -6.28 -25.70
C VAL A 446 29.92 -5.71 -27.12
N ASN A 447 29.99 -4.39 -27.26
CA ASN A 447 30.01 -3.68 -28.55
C ASN A 447 28.89 -4.15 -29.51
N GLY A 448 27.67 -4.33 -28.97
CA GLY A 448 26.49 -4.78 -29.74
C GLY A 448 26.40 -6.29 -29.99
N LYS A 449 27.43 -7.08 -29.64
CA LYS A 449 27.41 -8.55 -29.79
C LYS A 449 26.98 -9.25 -28.50
N ARG A 450 26.03 -10.17 -28.59
CA ARG A 450 25.53 -10.96 -27.45
C ARG A 450 26.49 -12.09 -27.08
N TRP A 451 26.71 -12.26 -25.79
CA TRP A 451 27.50 -13.33 -25.17
C TRP A 451 26.62 -14.05 -24.15
N LEU A 452 26.41 -15.36 -24.37
CA LEU A 452 25.53 -16.21 -23.57
C LEU A 452 26.29 -16.91 -22.44
N ASN A 453 25.62 -17.06 -21.30
CA ASN A 453 26.15 -17.78 -20.15
C ASN A 453 25.75 -19.27 -20.22
N PHE A 454 26.49 -20.10 -20.97
CA PHE A 454 26.24 -21.55 -20.96
C PHE A 454 27.35 -22.37 -20.30
N ASP A 455 28.64 -22.07 -20.54
CA ASP A 455 29.74 -22.96 -20.10
C ASP A 455 30.88 -22.28 -19.31
N GLN A 456 30.82 -20.96 -19.09
CA GLN A 456 31.98 -20.18 -18.59
C GLN A 456 31.76 -19.40 -17.29
N GLN A 457 30.59 -19.55 -16.63
CA GLN A 457 30.24 -18.77 -15.43
C GLN A 457 30.43 -17.25 -15.60
N VAL A 458 30.07 -16.72 -16.78
CA VAL A 458 30.31 -15.32 -17.18
C VAL A 458 29.62 -14.33 -16.24
N ILE A 459 28.47 -14.73 -15.68
CA ILE A 459 27.71 -13.94 -14.71
C ILE A 459 27.57 -14.79 -13.44
N GLN A 460 28.09 -14.26 -12.33
CA GLN A 460 27.85 -14.78 -10.99
C GLN A 460 27.09 -13.74 -10.19
N GLN A 461 25.87 -14.08 -9.78
CA GLN A 461 25.00 -13.19 -9.04
C GLN A 461 24.88 -13.65 -7.59
N THR A 462 25.28 -12.80 -6.66
CA THR A 462 24.91 -12.90 -5.25
C THR A 462 23.76 -11.93 -4.96
N TYR A 463 23.27 -11.94 -3.72
CA TYR A 463 22.26 -10.97 -3.30
C TYR A 463 22.77 -9.51 -3.34
N LYS A 464 24.08 -9.24 -3.17
CA LYS A 464 24.60 -7.85 -3.15
C LYS A 464 25.39 -7.47 -4.39
N THR A 465 25.98 -8.46 -5.06
CA THR A 465 26.98 -8.26 -6.11
C THR A 465 26.62 -9.07 -7.34
N THR A 466 26.83 -8.48 -8.51
CA THR A 466 26.88 -9.20 -9.78
C THR A 466 28.31 -9.12 -10.29
N THR A 467 29.02 -10.26 -10.29
CA THR A 467 30.36 -10.36 -10.85
C THR A 467 30.27 -10.86 -12.28
N ILE A 468 31.00 -10.19 -13.16
CA ILE A 468 31.07 -10.48 -14.58
C ILE A 468 32.50 -10.86 -14.92
N GLN A 469 32.65 -11.98 -15.60
CA GLN A 469 33.94 -12.45 -16.09
C GLN A 469 33.83 -12.74 -17.59
N LEU A 470 34.26 -11.77 -18.40
CA LEU A 470 34.24 -11.86 -19.85
C LEU A 470 35.25 -12.89 -20.34
N PRO A 471 34.89 -13.70 -21.35
CA PRO A 471 35.85 -14.59 -21.97
C PRO A 471 36.89 -13.80 -22.77
N VAL A 472 38.10 -14.36 -22.91
CA VAL A 472 39.26 -13.69 -23.53
C VAL A 472 38.95 -13.19 -24.95
N ASN A 473 38.10 -13.89 -25.70
CA ASN A 473 37.68 -13.52 -27.05
C ASN A 473 36.62 -12.40 -27.11
N ALA A 474 36.01 -12.02 -25.99
CA ALA A 474 35.14 -10.85 -25.87
C ALA A 474 35.93 -9.58 -25.51
N VAL A 475 37.17 -9.74 -25.00
CA VAL A 475 38.02 -8.63 -24.59
C VAL A 475 38.68 -8.00 -25.81
N SER A 476 38.56 -6.69 -25.94
CA SER A 476 39.21 -5.88 -26.97
C SER A 476 40.39 -5.12 -26.38
N THR A 477 41.35 -4.77 -27.24
CA THR A 477 42.45 -3.84 -26.89
C THR A 477 41.96 -2.40 -26.80
N GLY A 478 40.84 -2.06 -27.45
CA GLY A 478 40.18 -0.76 -27.37
C GLY A 478 39.07 -0.73 -26.32
N GLU A 479 38.45 0.43 -26.14
CA GLU A 479 37.29 0.59 -25.26
C GLU A 479 36.15 -0.36 -25.66
N MET A 480 35.44 -0.84 -24.64
CA MET A 480 34.32 -1.76 -24.80
C MET A 480 33.09 -1.18 -24.14
N ILE A 481 31.99 -1.09 -24.89
CA ILE A 481 30.67 -0.81 -24.35
C ILE A 481 30.08 -2.15 -23.90
N ILE A 482 29.86 -2.28 -22.59
CA ILE A 482 29.36 -3.50 -21.97
C ILE A 482 27.99 -3.22 -21.36
N SER A 483 26.97 -3.93 -21.83
CA SER A 483 25.62 -3.91 -21.28
C SER A 483 25.30 -5.25 -20.61
N VAL A 484 24.81 -5.19 -19.38
CA VAL A 484 24.64 -6.36 -18.51
C VAL A 484 23.16 -6.59 -18.21
N PRO A 485 22.75 -7.84 -17.90
CA PRO A 485 21.33 -8.16 -17.70
C PRO A 485 20.85 -7.74 -16.31
N LEU A 486 20.97 -6.45 -16.00
CA LEU A 486 20.46 -5.78 -14.81
C LEU A 486 19.67 -4.55 -15.25
N PHE A 487 18.47 -4.33 -14.71
CA PHE A 487 17.76 -3.07 -14.98
C PHE A 487 18.48 -1.90 -14.34
N TYR A 488 18.61 -0.82 -15.10
CA TYR A 488 19.32 0.37 -14.64
C TYR A 488 18.44 1.23 -13.72
N TYR A 489 19.05 1.62 -12.60
CA TYR A 489 18.55 2.64 -11.67
C TYR A 489 19.76 3.46 -11.22
N VAL A 490 19.57 4.75 -10.93
CA VAL A 490 20.65 5.58 -10.37
C VAL A 490 21.12 4.97 -9.04
N GLY A 491 22.42 4.68 -8.92
CA GLY A 491 23.04 4.05 -7.75
C GLY A 491 23.92 2.83 -8.05
N TYR A 492 23.88 2.28 -9.26
CA TYR A 492 24.82 1.21 -9.63
C TYR A 492 26.27 1.73 -9.68
N GLN A 493 27.17 0.90 -9.15
CA GLN A 493 28.61 1.10 -9.15
C GLN A 493 29.26 -0.08 -9.85
N VAL A 494 30.11 0.22 -10.82
CA VAL A 494 30.89 -0.78 -11.56
C VAL A 494 32.35 -0.60 -11.18
N VAL A 495 32.98 -1.67 -10.72
CA VAL A 495 34.37 -1.66 -10.27
C VAL A 495 35.12 -2.77 -10.99
N THR A 496 36.28 -2.44 -11.58
CA THR A 496 37.17 -3.45 -12.18
C THR A 496 37.87 -4.27 -11.10
N GLU A 497 38.47 -5.40 -11.46
CA GLU A 497 39.32 -6.19 -10.54
C GLU A 497 40.44 -5.35 -9.88
N GLN A 498 40.91 -4.31 -10.57
CA GLN A 498 41.95 -3.39 -10.11
C GLN A 498 41.42 -2.29 -9.17
N GLY A 499 40.12 -2.28 -8.87
CA GLY A 499 39.50 -1.28 -8.01
C GLY A 499 39.17 0.05 -8.71
N VAL A 500 39.23 0.11 -10.05
CA VAL A 500 38.89 1.31 -10.81
C VAL A 500 37.37 1.43 -10.94
N PHE A 501 36.83 2.58 -10.56
CA PHE A 501 35.40 2.89 -10.71
C PHE A 501 35.09 3.28 -12.15
N LEU A 502 34.02 2.69 -12.71
CA LEU A 502 33.48 3.01 -14.02
C LEU A 502 32.06 3.58 -13.86
N GLU A 503 31.78 4.68 -14.56
CA GLU A 503 30.45 5.26 -14.59
C GLU A 503 29.51 4.37 -15.41
N SER A 504 28.34 4.05 -14.82
CA SER A 504 27.28 3.32 -15.50
C SER A 504 26.15 4.25 -15.91
N TYR A 505 25.49 3.93 -17.02
CA TYR A 505 24.32 4.62 -17.53
C TYR A 505 23.28 3.62 -18.06
N SER A 506 22.09 4.12 -18.41
CA SER A 506 21.01 3.32 -19.00
C SER A 506 21.13 3.27 -20.51
N GLU A 507 21.22 2.07 -21.08
CA GLU A 507 21.02 1.82 -22.50
C GLU A 507 19.99 0.70 -22.67
N ASN A 508 18.88 0.98 -23.39
CA ASN A 508 17.71 0.08 -23.47
C ASN A 508 17.15 -0.39 -22.11
N GLY A 509 17.34 0.42 -21.07
CA GLY A 509 16.92 0.14 -19.69
C GLY A 509 17.82 -0.80 -18.91
N LEU A 510 18.97 -1.20 -19.48
CA LEU A 510 19.95 -2.07 -18.83
C LEU A 510 21.17 -1.29 -18.35
N VAL A 511 21.81 -1.81 -17.30
CA VAL A 511 23.08 -1.28 -16.78
C VAL A 511 24.15 -1.42 -17.85
N THR A 512 24.69 -0.30 -18.30
CA THR A 512 25.69 -0.23 -19.35
C THR A 512 26.84 0.66 -18.92
N PHE A 513 28.08 0.31 -19.27
CA PHE A 513 29.28 1.06 -18.92
C PHE A 513 30.37 0.90 -19.98
N ILE A 514 31.30 1.85 -20.00
CA ILE A 514 32.48 1.80 -20.87
C ILE A 514 33.65 1.25 -20.07
N SER A 515 34.19 0.11 -20.51
CA SER A 515 35.39 -0.49 -19.94
C SER A 515 36.63 -0.11 -20.75
N PRO A 516 37.76 0.19 -20.08
CA PRO A 516 39.06 0.17 -20.71
C PRO A 516 39.34 -1.19 -21.37
N GLY A 517 40.11 -1.18 -22.45
CA GLY A 517 40.57 -2.39 -23.11
C GLY A 517 41.36 -3.30 -22.15
N ASN A 518 41.45 -4.59 -22.48
CA ASN A 518 42.15 -5.62 -21.71
C ASN A 518 41.60 -5.92 -20.30
N THR A 519 40.49 -5.28 -19.88
CA THR A 519 39.81 -5.63 -18.62
C THR A 519 38.74 -6.69 -18.89
N ASN A 520 38.75 -7.78 -18.12
CA ASN A 520 37.81 -8.89 -18.31
C ASN A 520 36.93 -9.19 -17.10
N SER A 521 37.21 -8.59 -15.93
CA SER A 521 36.46 -8.84 -14.70
C SER A 521 35.90 -7.55 -14.11
N PHE A 522 34.60 -7.59 -13.77
CA PHE A 522 33.85 -6.46 -13.23
C PHE A 522 32.98 -6.92 -12.07
N THR A 523 32.91 -6.10 -11.03
CA THR A 523 31.96 -6.27 -9.93
C THR A 523 30.97 -5.12 -9.98
N ILE A 524 29.69 -5.46 -10.06
CA ILE A 524 28.58 -4.51 -10.13
C ILE A 524 27.78 -4.61 -8.85
N THR A 525 27.55 -3.47 -8.20
CA THR A 525 26.79 -3.38 -6.95
C THR A 525 25.83 -2.22 -7.01
N TYR A 526 24.66 -2.37 -6.39
CA TYR A 526 23.79 -1.22 -6.15
C TYR A 526 24.14 -0.61 -4.81
N GLU A 527 24.60 0.64 -4.82
CA GLU A 527 24.95 1.37 -3.61
C GLU A 527 24.02 2.57 -3.42
N ARG A 528 23.66 2.85 -2.17
CA ARG A 528 22.80 4.00 -1.86
C ARG A 528 23.51 5.29 -2.25
N THR A 529 22.84 6.12 -3.06
CA THR A 529 23.32 7.46 -3.43
C THR A 529 23.42 8.37 -2.20
N PRO A 530 24.17 9.49 -2.27
CA PRO A 530 24.20 10.48 -1.20
C PRO A 530 22.79 10.99 -0.83
N THR A 531 21.92 11.21 -1.82
CA THR A 531 20.52 11.61 -1.63
C THR A 531 19.76 10.57 -0.81
N GLN A 532 19.88 9.30 -1.17
CA GLN A 532 19.21 8.20 -0.47
C GLN A 532 19.68 8.04 0.98
N ARG A 533 20.99 8.20 1.23
CA ARG A 533 21.57 8.16 2.58
C ARG A 533 21.07 9.32 3.44
N LEU A 534 21.09 10.54 2.89
CA LEU A 534 20.59 11.73 3.58
C LEU A 534 19.09 11.63 3.88
N ALA A 535 18.30 11.17 2.91
CA ALA A 535 16.87 10.99 3.05
C ALA A 535 16.52 10.00 4.18
N LEU A 536 17.23 8.87 4.23
CA LEU A 536 17.06 7.88 5.30
C LEU A 536 17.44 8.46 6.67
N LEU A 537 18.54 9.20 6.75
CA LEU A 537 18.98 9.86 7.99
C LEU A 537 17.92 10.86 8.49
N LEU A 538 17.41 11.72 7.60
CA LEU A 538 16.39 12.71 7.94
C LEU A 538 15.11 12.07 8.49
N SER A 539 14.59 11.05 7.82
CA SER A 539 13.39 10.35 8.29
C SER A 539 13.63 9.59 9.59
N SER A 540 14.80 8.95 9.75
CA SER A 540 15.14 8.22 10.98
C SER A 540 15.27 9.16 12.18
N LEU A 541 15.96 10.29 12.03
CA LEU A 541 16.07 11.31 13.08
C LEU A 541 14.69 11.89 13.43
N THR A 542 13.87 12.19 12.42
CA THR A 542 12.52 12.71 12.63
C THR A 542 11.65 11.71 13.40
N LEU A 543 11.73 10.42 13.07
CA LEU A 543 11.03 9.36 13.78
C LEU A 543 11.46 9.29 15.25
N VAL A 544 12.78 9.26 15.51
CA VAL A 544 13.32 9.21 16.87
C VAL A 544 12.88 10.43 17.69
N VAL A 545 13.01 11.63 17.14
CA VAL A 545 12.57 12.87 17.81
C VAL A 545 11.07 12.84 18.11
N THR A 546 10.26 12.37 17.16
CA THR A 546 8.81 12.23 17.32
C THR A 546 8.47 11.25 18.44
N CYS A 547 9.13 10.08 18.49
CA CYS A 547 8.95 9.09 19.55
C CYS A 547 9.34 9.65 20.93
N ILE A 548 10.48 10.34 21.03
CA ILE A 548 10.94 10.97 22.29
C ILE A 548 9.94 12.03 22.75
N TRP A 549 9.43 12.83 21.82
CA TRP A 549 8.42 13.85 22.10
C TRP A 549 7.11 13.26 22.64
N PHE A 550 6.62 12.15 22.08
CA PHE A 550 5.44 11.45 22.62
C PHE A 550 5.71 10.83 23.99
N LEU A 551 6.85 10.18 24.19
CA LEU A 551 7.21 9.56 25.47
C LEU A 551 7.34 10.60 26.58
N SER A 552 8.02 11.71 26.31
CA SER A 552 8.15 12.82 27.27
C SER A 552 6.78 13.43 27.62
N SER A 553 5.92 13.66 26.62
CA SER A 553 4.56 14.17 26.84
C SER A 553 3.73 13.23 27.72
N TYR A 554 3.79 11.92 27.46
CA TYR A 554 3.12 10.90 28.26
C TYR A 554 3.62 10.84 29.71
N ILE A 555 4.94 10.92 29.93
CA ILE A 555 5.54 10.92 31.27
C ILE A 555 5.11 12.17 32.04
N ILE A 556 5.08 13.34 31.41
CA ILE A 556 4.65 14.60 32.03
C ILE A 556 3.18 14.52 32.43
N GLU A 557 2.31 14.00 31.55
CA GLU A 557 0.89 13.85 31.83
C GLU A 557 0.64 12.90 33.01
N LYS A 558 1.33 11.74 33.04
CA LYS A 558 1.27 10.83 34.19
C LYS A 558 1.78 11.42 35.49
N LYS A 559 2.82 12.26 35.45
CA LYS A 559 3.30 12.96 36.65
C LYS A 559 2.27 13.95 37.18
N LYS A 560 1.59 14.69 36.29
CA LYS A 560 0.49 15.60 36.67
C LYS A 560 -0.71 14.85 37.27
N GLU A 561 -0.98 13.63 36.83
CA GLU A 561 -2.02 12.78 37.44
C GLU A 561 -1.60 12.17 38.79
N ALA A 562 -0.29 12.13 39.09
CA ALA A 562 0.28 11.50 40.28
C ALA A 562 0.56 12.48 41.43
N ASP A 563 0.66 13.78 41.16
CA ASP A 563 0.73 14.85 42.19
C ASP A 563 -0.68 15.45 42.38
N PRO A 564 -1.41 15.07 43.46
CA PRO A 564 -2.78 15.53 43.72
C PRO A 564 -2.90 17.00 44.16
#